data_AF-A0A6J3J6M7-F1
#
_entry.id   AF-A0A6J3J6M7-F1
#
_cell.length_a   1.000
_cell.length_b   1.000
_cell.length_c   1.000
_cell.angle_alpha   90.00
_cell.angle_beta   90.00
_cell.angle_gamma   90.00
#
_symmetry.space_group_name_H-M   'P 1'
#
loop_
_entity.id
_entity.type
_entity.pdbx_description
1 polymer ?
#
loop_
_entity_poly.entity_id
_entity_poly.type
_entity_poly.pdbx_seq_one_letter_code
_entity_poly.pdbx_strand_id
1 'polypeptide(L)'
;MESQSDVHTRKSFPISKASQSETSVCSGSLDGVEYSQRKEKGIVKMTMPQTLAFCYLSLLWQREAITLSDLLRFVEEDHIPYINAFQHFPEQMKLYGRDRGIFGTESWPNYDDIYKKTIEVATFLDLPRFPEITEDCYLHPNILCMKYLMEVNLPDEMHSLTCHVVKMTGMGEVDFLTFDPIAKMAKTVKYDVQAVAIIVVVLKLLFLLDDNLEWSLSNLAEKHNEKNKKDKPWFDFRKWYQIMKKAFDEKKQNWEEARAKYLWKSEKPLYYSYVDKPVAYKKREMVVNLQKQFSTLVDSTPTAGKKSPSSFQFNWTGEDTERTCFHGHSLQGVLKEKGQSLLTKNSLYWLSTQKFCRCYCTHVTTYEESNYSLSYQFILNLFSFLLRIKTSLLHEEVSLVEKELFKKKYSVTKKKSKSKKVRRY
;
A
#
# COMPACT_ATOMS: atom_id res chain seq x y z
N MET A 1 3.60 44.19 57.59
CA MET A 1 3.34 44.33 56.14
C MET A 1 3.60 42.96 55.54
N GLU A 2 2.64 42.04 55.64
CA GLU A 2 1.60 41.78 54.61
C GLU A 2 2.25 41.44 53.27
N SER A 3 2.33 40.14 52.94
CA SER A 3 1.39 39.40 52.07
C SER A 3 1.61 39.76 50.58
N GLN A 4 1.71 38.84 49.61
CA GLN A 4 0.99 37.61 49.38
C GLN A 4 1.87 36.58 48.64
N SER A 5 1.74 35.32 49.04
CA SER A 5 2.15 34.14 48.28
C SER A 5 1.00 33.74 47.35
N ASP A 6 1.19 33.83 46.03
CA ASP A 6 0.22 33.32 45.07
C ASP A 6 0.40 31.82 44.87
N VAL A 7 -0.47 31.06 45.53
CA VAL A 7 -0.61 29.61 45.40
C VAL A 7 -1.29 29.33 44.07
N HIS A 8 -0.53 28.88 43.07
CA HIS A 8 -1.13 28.40 41.83
C HIS A 8 -1.72 27.00 42.07
N THR A 9 -3.04 26.98 42.16
CA THR A 9 -3.91 25.82 42.38
C THR A 9 -3.65 24.74 41.34
N ARG A 10 -2.93 23.68 41.74
CA ARG A 10 -2.77 22.45 40.97
C ARG A 10 -4.16 21.82 40.84
N LYS A 11 -4.74 21.82 39.62
CA LYS A 11 -6.01 21.14 39.34
C LYS A 11 -5.88 19.67 39.77
N SER A 12 -6.63 19.31 40.81
CA SER A 12 -6.76 17.94 41.28
C SER A 12 -7.42 17.09 40.19
N PHE A 13 -6.79 15.97 39.83
CA PHE A 13 -7.47 14.92 39.09
C PHE A 13 -8.70 14.47 39.89
N PRO A 14 -9.87 14.26 39.25
CA PRO A 14 -11.01 13.72 39.97
C PRO A 14 -10.68 12.28 40.36
N ILE A 15 -10.46 12.06 41.66
CA ILE A 15 -10.49 10.73 42.26
C ILE A 15 -11.95 10.27 42.15
N SER A 16 -12.24 9.42 41.16
CA SER A 16 -13.50 8.71 41.14
C SER A 16 -13.52 7.78 42.35
N LYS A 17 -14.52 7.97 43.22
CA LYS A 17 -14.83 6.98 44.25
C LYS A 17 -15.30 5.73 43.52
N ALA A 18 -14.44 4.72 43.44
CA ALA A 18 -14.86 3.38 43.07
C ALA A 18 -15.86 2.90 44.14
N SER A 19 -17.16 2.92 43.80
CA SER A 19 -18.12 2.11 44.54
C SER A 19 -17.69 0.66 44.35
N GLN A 20 -17.29 0.01 45.44
CA GLN A 20 -17.04 -1.43 45.45
C GLN A 20 -18.38 -2.15 45.24
N SER A 21 -18.84 -2.21 43.99
CA SER A 21 -19.70 -3.30 43.55
C SER A 21 -18.78 -4.51 43.43
N GLU A 22 -19.07 -5.59 44.15
CA GLU A 22 -18.38 -6.88 44.06
C GLU A 22 -18.26 -7.30 42.59
N THR A 23 -17.16 -6.96 41.95
CA THR A 23 -16.86 -7.35 40.58
C THR A 23 -16.51 -8.82 40.64
N SER A 24 -17.47 -9.64 40.23
CA SER A 24 -17.30 -10.99 39.73
C SER A 24 -15.88 -11.22 39.21
N VAL A 25 -15.19 -12.20 39.82
CA VAL A 25 -13.85 -12.72 39.47
C VAL A 25 -13.77 -13.22 38.00
N CYS A 26 -14.87 -13.11 37.24
CA CYS A 26 -15.02 -13.61 35.87
C CYS A 26 -14.84 -12.55 34.77
N SER A 27 -14.48 -11.30 35.07
CA SER A 27 -14.13 -10.33 34.02
C SER A 27 -12.62 -10.33 33.80
N GLY A 28 -12.17 -10.67 32.60
CA GLY A 28 -10.84 -10.25 32.13
C GLY A 28 -10.60 -8.77 32.38
N SER A 29 -9.31 -8.37 32.44
CA SER A 29 -8.76 -7.04 32.74
C SER A 29 -9.76 -6.04 33.35
N LEU A 30 -9.51 -5.60 34.59
CA LEU A 30 -10.28 -4.54 35.26
C LEU A 30 -10.54 -3.33 34.33
N ASP A 31 -9.61 -3.09 33.40
CA ASP A 31 -9.62 -1.96 32.48
C ASP A 31 -10.36 -2.25 31.16
N GLY A 32 -10.57 -3.50 30.77
CA GLY A 32 -11.18 -3.87 29.48
C GLY A 32 -12.65 -3.43 29.36
N VAL A 33 -13.34 -3.31 30.50
CA VAL A 33 -14.70 -2.78 30.59
C VAL A 33 -14.72 -1.26 30.39
N GLU A 34 -13.85 -0.53 31.09
CA GLU A 34 -13.68 0.92 30.94
C GLU A 34 -13.20 1.29 29.53
N TYR A 35 -12.21 0.56 29.02
CA TYR A 35 -11.61 0.77 27.70
C TYR A 35 -12.64 0.64 26.58
N SER A 36 -13.61 -0.25 26.72
CA SER A 36 -14.66 -0.45 25.72
C SER A 36 -15.83 0.54 25.85
N GLN A 37 -16.14 0.98 27.08
CA GLN A 37 -17.24 1.92 27.36
C GLN A 37 -16.86 3.39 27.12
N ARG A 38 -15.57 3.75 27.20
CA ARG A 38 -15.11 5.08 26.80
C ARG A 38 -15.31 5.27 25.29
N LYS A 39 -16.43 5.89 24.92
CA LYS A 39 -16.61 6.62 23.66
C LYS A 39 -16.26 8.10 23.85
N GLU A 40 -15.27 8.38 24.70
CA GLU A 40 -14.80 9.74 24.87
C GLU A 40 -14.10 10.20 23.58
N LYS A 41 -14.59 11.31 23.02
CA LYS A 41 -13.94 11.96 21.89
C LYS A 41 -12.51 12.31 22.30
N GLY A 42 -11.53 11.83 21.54
CA GLY A 42 -10.11 12.13 21.76
C GLY A 42 -9.27 11.01 22.37
N ILE A 43 -9.82 9.82 22.68
CA ILE A 43 -9.04 8.67 23.13
C ILE A 43 -8.82 7.69 21.97
N VAL A 44 -7.57 7.53 21.55
CA VAL A 44 -7.16 6.54 20.55
C VAL A 44 -6.94 5.19 21.24
N LYS A 45 -7.67 4.16 20.80
CA LYS A 45 -7.62 2.82 21.39
C LYS A 45 -6.67 1.89 20.63
N MET A 46 -5.55 1.55 21.25
CA MET A 46 -4.66 0.47 20.80
C MET A 46 -5.44 -0.81 20.42
N THR A 47 -5.26 -1.18 19.16
CA THR A 47 -5.76 -2.39 18.48
C THR A 47 -4.63 -2.95 17.63
N MET A 48 -4.71 -4.20 17.15
CA MET A 48 -3.67 -4.76 16.26
C MET A 48 -3.39 -3.87 15.02
N PRO A 49 -4.39 -3.31 14.33
CA PRO A 49 -4.16 -2.29 13.31
C PRO A 49 -3.36 -1.07 13.77
N GLN A 50 -3.60 -0.56 14.99
CA GLN A 50 -2.84 0.57 15.53
C GLN A 50 -1.43 0.19 15.93
N THR A 51 -1.23 -1.02 16.47
CA THR A 51 0.10 -1.56 16.72
C THR A 51 0.90 -1.64 15.42
N LEU A 52 0.29 -2.13 14.34
CA LEU A 52 0.94 -2.18 13.02
C LEU A 52 1.23 -0.78 12.46
N ALA A 53 0.29 0.16 12.62
CA ALA A 53 0.49 1.56 12.26
C ALA A 53 1.64 2.21 13.05
N PHE A 54 1.78 1.89 14.34
CA PHE A 54 2.88 2.35 15.17
C PHE A 54 4.22 1.76 14.72
N CYS A 55 4.27 0.49 14.33
CA CYS A 55 5.45 -0.10 13.69
C CYS A 55 5.79 0.60 12.36
N TYR A 56 4.78 0.97 11.56
CA TYR A 56 5.05 1.73 10.34
C TYR A 56 5.60 3.14 10.64
N LEU A 57 5.08 3.83 11.66
CA LEU A 57 5.65 5.10 12.11
C LEU A 57 7.12 4.96 12.53
N SER A 58 7.50 3.88 13.21
CA SER A 58 8.90 3.69 13.60
C SER A 58 9.83 3.44 12.41
N LEU A 59 9.34 2.74 11.36
CA LEU A 59 10.05 2.57 10.09
C LEU A 59 10.23 3.92 9.37
N LEU A 60 9.18 4.74 9.31
CA LEU A 60 9.24 6.08 8.72
C LEU A 60 10.21 6.99 9.48
N TRP A 61 10.19 6.95 10.81
CA TRP A 61 11.09 7.73 11.65
C TRP A 61 12.56 7.38 11.40
N GLN A 62 12.84 6.09 11.22
CA GLN A 62 14.18 5.56 10.94
C GLN A 62 14.57 5.66 9.46
N ARG A 63 13.63 5.99 8.56
CA ARG A 63 13.81 6.02 7.09
C ARG A 63 14.26 4.68 6.51
N GLU A 64 13.71 3.61 7.07
CA GLU A 64 13.97 2.23 6.65
C GLU A 64 13.42 1.92 5.25
N ALA A 65 14.01 0.92 4.59
CA ALA A 65 13.66 0.54 3.22
C ALA A 65 12.31 -0.19 3.08
N ILE A 66 11.65 -0.52 4.18
CA ILE A 66 10.41 -1.29 4.22
C ILE A 66 9.22 -0.35 4.03
N THR A 67 8.49 -0.52 2.93
CA THR A 67 7.27 0.29 2.66
C THR A 67 6.07 -0.25 3.43
N LEU A 68 4.95 0.51 3.42
CA LEU A 68 3.70 0.04 4.02
C LEU A 68 3.23 -1.25 3.34
N SER A 69 3.26 -1.32 2.01
CA SER A 69 2.91 -2.56 1.29
C SER A 69 3.78 -3.76 1.67
N ASP A 70 5.09 -3.56 1.89
CA ASP A 70 5.98 -4.64 2.35
C ASP A 70 5.58 -5.12 3.77
N LEU A 71 5.33 -4.18 4.68
CA LEU A 71 4.92 -4.49 6.05
C LEU A 71 3.61 -5.28 6.10
N LEU A 72 2.63 -4.90 5.28
CA LEU A 72 1.35 -5.62 5.16
C LEU A 72 1.55 -7.02 4.58
N ARG A 73 2.43 -7.17 3.58
CA ARG A 73 2.75 -8.48 3.00
C ARG A 73 3.42 -9.39 4.05
N PHE A 74 4.31 -8.87 4.88
CA PHE A 74 4.92 -9.65 5.97
C PHE A 74 3.89 -10.13 7.00
N VAL A 75 2.77 -9.42 7.16
CA VAL A 75 1.63 -9.93 7.92
C VAL A 75 0.91 -11.06 7.18
N GLU A 76 0.64 -10.91 5.88
CA GLU A 76 0.00 -11.95 5.05
C GLU A 76 0.84 -13.25 4.99
N GLU A 77 2.16 -13.13 5.01
CA GLU A 77 3.14 -14.23 4.95
C GLU A 77 3.49 -14.84 6.33
N ASP A 78 2.76 -14.46 7.39
CA ASP A 78 2.97 -14.91 8.78
C ASP A 78 4.39 -14.65 9.31
N HIS A 79 5.06 -13.60 8.83
CA HIS A 79 6.32 -13.10 9.40
C HIS A 79 6.08 -12.18 10.59
N ILE A 80 4.95 -11.47 10.60
CA ILE A 80 4.54 -10.59 11.70
C ILE A 80 3.28 -11.18 12.34
N PRO A 81 3.32 -11.51 13.65
CA PRO A 81 2.16 -12.06 14.35
C PRO A 81 1.09 -10.97 14.51
N TYR A 82 0.09 -11.01 13.63
CA TYR A 82 -1.01 -10.06 13.60
C TYR A 82 -2.36 -10.76 13.79
N ILE A 83 -2.60 -11.83 13.01
CA ILE A 83 -3.81 -12.64 13.12
C ILE A 83 -3.71 -13.50 14.37
N ASN A 84 -4.74 -13.43 15.22
CA ASN A 84 -4.78 -14.17 16.48
C ASN A 84 -3.46 -14.08 17.28
N ALA A 85 -2.88 -12.88 17.38
CA ALA A 85 -1.54 -12.64 17.92
C ALA A 85 -1.34 -13.20 19.34
N PHE A 86 -2.43 -13.32 20.11
CA PHE A 86 -2.45 -13.93 21.43
C PHE A 86 -1.95 -15.38 21.48
N GLN A 87 -1.93 -16.09 20.35
CA GLN A 87 -1.41 -17.46 20.31
C GLN A 87 0.07 -17.53 20.69
N HIS A 88 0.81 -16.46 20.43
CA HIS A 88 2.22 -16.30 20.75
C HIS A 88 2.47 -15.78 22.17
N PHE A 89 1.42 -15.46 22.93
CA PHE A 89 1.59 -14.97 24.29
C PHE A 89 2.06 -16.08 25.23
N PRO A 90 2.89 -15.74 26.22
CA PRO A 90 3.32 -16.69 27.24
C PRO A 90 2.11 -17.16 28.05
N GLU A 91 2.17 -18.37 28.62
CA GLU A 91 1.02 -19.00 29.31
C GLU A 91 0.48 -18.18 30.49
N GLN A 92 1.34 -17.34 31.07
CA GLN A 92 1.00 -16.42 32.16
C GLN A 92 0.07 -15.30 31.70
N MET A 93 0.12 -14.93 30.41
CA MET A 93 -0.67 -13.84 29.84
C MET A 93 -1.97 -14.38 29.22
N LYS A 94 -2.92 -14.73 30.10
CA LYS A 94 -4.23 -15.26 29.70
C LYS A 94 -5.18 -14.13 29.33
N LEU A 95 -5.74 -14.20 28.12
CA LEU A 95 -6.74 -13.25 27.65
C LEU A 95 -8.16 -13.73 27.95
N TYR A 96 -8.98 -12.82 28.45
CA TYR A 96 -10.39 -13.05 28.76
C TYR A 96 -11.22 -11.83 28.33
N GLY A 97 -12.55 -12.01 28.23
CA GLY A 97 -13.47 -10.90 28.02
C GLY A 97 -13.19 -10.08 26.75
N ARG A 98 -13.10 -8.76 26.87
CA ARG A 98 -13.03 -7.83 25.73
C ARG A 98 -11.64 -7.68 25.11
N ASP A 99 -10.57 -8.06 25.82
CA ASP A 99 -9.21 -8.04 25.29
C ASP A 99 -9.03 -9.07 24.15
N ARG A 100 -9.88 -10.10 24.11
CA ARG A 100 -10.01 -10.99 22.94
C ARG A 100 -10.22 -10.24 21.64
N GLY A 101 -11.04 -9.18 21.64
CA GLY A 101 -11.35 -8.42 20.43
C GLY A 101 -10.16 -7.61 19.91
N ILE A 102 -9.20 -7.31 20.78
CA ILE A 102 -7.98 -6.59 20.42
C ILE A 102 -7.03 -7.54 19.71
N PHE A 103 -6.69 -8.66 20.33
CA PHE A 103 -5.65 -9.58 19.83
C PHE A 103 -6.17 -10.72 18.94
N GLY A 104 -7.48 -10.97 18.92
CA GLY A 104 -8.14 -11.98 18.10
C GLY A 104 -8.59 -11.45 16.75
N THR A 105 -7.70 -10.74 16.04
CA THR A 105 -8.00 -10.23 14.70
C THR A 105 -8.08 -11.40 13.72
N GLU A 106 -9.18 -11.47 12.95
CA GLU A 106 -9.47 -12.56 12.00
C GLU A 106 -9.57 -12.01 10.55
N SER A 107 -8.76 -11.01 10.20
CA SER A 107 -8.68 -10.47 8.85
C SER A 107 -7.28 -9.93 8.57
N TRP A 108 -6.84 -9.97 7.31
CA TRP A 108 -5.61 -9.29 6.91
C TRP A 108 -5.76 -7.76 7.01
N PRO A 109 -4.65 -7.05 7.31
CA PRO A 109 -4.67 -5.60 7.39
C PRO A 109 -4.92 -4.98 6.01
N ASN A 110 -5.66 -3.86 5.99
CA ASN A 110 -5.95 -3.12 4.76
C ASN A 110 -5.07 -1.88 4.67
N TYR A 111 -4.46 -1.63 3.50
CA TYR A 111 -3.56 -0.50 3.29
C TYR A 111 -4.13 0.84 3.74
N ASP A 112 -5.33 1.22 3.24
CA ASP A 112 -5.93 2.51 3.56
C ASP A 112 -6.31 2.64 5.04
N ASP A 113 -6.72 1.54 5.68
CA ASP A 113 -7.05 1.53 7.11
C ASP A 113 -5.78 1.74 7.96
N ILE A 114 -4.71 0.99 7.70
CA ILE A 114 -3.45 1.14 8.44
C ILE A 114 -2.83 2.50 8.19
N TYR A 115 -2.90 3.01 6.95
CA TYR A 115 -2.43 4.35 6.62
C TYR A 115 -3.19 5.43 7.39
N LYS A 116 -4.52 5.37 7.47
CA LYS A 116 -5.31 6.31 8.27
C LYS A 116 -4.97 6.24 9.76
N LYS A 117 -4.79 5.02 10.29
CA LYS A 117 -4.38 4.80 11.68
C LYS A 117 -2.98 5.31 11.98
N THR A 118 -2.08 5.28 11.01
CA THR A 118 -0.73 5.86 11.10
C THR A 118 -0.82 7.36 11.39
N ILE A 119 -1.68 8.06 10.65
CA ILE A 119 -1.93 9.50 10.85
C ILE A 119 -2.62 9.75 12.20
N GLU A 120 -3.65 8.96 12.53
CA GLU A 120 -4.38 9.06 13.79
C GLU A 120 -3.45 8.91 15.01
N VAL A 121 -2.61 7.87 15.01
CA VAL A 121 -1.65 7.61 16.09
C VAL A 121 -0.61 8.72 16.18
N ALA A 122 -0.03 9.16 15.06
CA ALA A 122 0.96 10.24 15.06
C ALA A 122 0.39 11.57 15.56
N THR A 123 -0.85 11.88 15.16
CA THR A 123 -1.56 13.10 15.61
C THR A 123 -1.89 13.01 17.10
N PHE A 124 -2.36 11.86 17.57
CA PHE A 124 -2.72 11.65 18.97
C PHE A 124 -1.51 11.74 19.90
N LEU A 125 -0.36 11.23 19.46
CA LEU A 125 0.90 11.31 20.20
C LEU A 125 1.59 12.67 20.08
N ASP A 126 1.03 13.62 19.32
CA ASP A 126 1.60 14.94 19.05
C ASP A 126 3.06 14.82 18.57
N LEU A 127 3.32 13.86 17.66
CA LEU A 127 4.67 13.62 17.16
C LEU A 127 5.17 14.84 16.36
N PRO A 128 6.45 15.20 16.46
CA PRO A 128 7.01 16.27 15.66
C PRO A 128 7.06 15.86 14.18
N ARG A 129 7.40 16.83 13.32
CA ARG A 129 7.78 16.55 11.93
C ARG A 129 8.91 15.50 11.92
N PHE A 130 8.76 14.52 11.04
CA PHE A 130 9.70 13.41 10.94
C PHE A 130 11.01 13.89 10.29
N PRO A 131 12.10 13.11 10.42
CA PRO A 131 13.32 13.40 9.69
C PRO A 131 13.10 13.50 8.18
N GLU A 132 13.88 14.35 7.53
CA GLU A 132 13.77 14.66 6.11
C GLU A 132 14.00 13.42 5.23
N ILE A 133 13.17 13.29 4.17
CA ILE A 133 13.35 12.29 3.11
C ILE A 133 14.13 12.95 1.96
N THR A 134 15.43 12.69 1.91
CA THR A 134 16.33 13.17 0.85
C THR A 134 16.45 12.18 -0.30
N GLU A 135 17.13 12.55 -1.38
CA GLU A 135 17.31 11.69 -2.57
C GLU A 135 17.98 10.34 -2.28
N ASP A 136 18.81 10.27 -1.23
CA ASP A 136 19.52 9.06 -0.80
C ASP A 136 18.67 8.13 0.08
N CYS A 137 17.50 8.58 0.54
CA CYS A 137 16.63 7.79 1.40
C CYS A 137 15.85 6.74 0.58
N TYR A 138 15.74 5.51 1.09
CA TYR A 138 15.03 4.44 0.38
C TYR A 138 13.56 4.75 0.05
N LEU A 139 12.91 5.61 0.84
CA LEU A 139 11.53 6.06 0.61
C LEU A 139 11.41 7.12 -0.48
N HIS A 140 12.53 7.66 -0.98
CA HIS A 140 12.52 8.64 -2.05
C HIS A 140 11.98 8.01 -3.35
N PRO A 141 11.09 8.70 -4.10
CA PRO A 141 10.47 8.16 -5.31
C PRO A 141 11.48 7.64 -6.35
N ASN A 142 12.67 8.24 -6.47
CA ASN A 142 13.68 7.75 -7.41
C ASN A 142 14.15 6.33 -7.05
N ILE A 143 14.39 6.03 -5.77
CA ILE A 143 14.85 4.71 -5.33
C ILE A 143 13.71 3.70 -5.43
N LEU A 144 12.51 4.08 -4.97
CA LEU A 144 11.32 3.22 -5.08
C LEU A 144 10.94 2.92 -6.53
N CYS A 145 11.06 3.88 -7.44
CA CYS A 145 10.82 3.64 -8.87
C CYS A 145 11.77 2.56 -9.40
N MET A 146 13.06 2.62 -9.05
CA MET A 146 14.00 1.58 -9.44
C MET A 146 13.61 0.21 -8.86
N LYS A 147 13.27 0.14 -7.56
CA LYS A 147 12.78 -1.09 -6.91
C LYS A 147 11.64 -1.72 -7.71
N TYR A 148 10.61 -0.94 -8.02
CA TYR A 148 9.44 -1.46 -8.71
C TYR A 148 9.67 -1.78 -10.19
N LEU A 149 10.52 -1.03 -10.90
CA LEU A 149 10.96 -1.38 -12.26
C LEU A 149 11.64 -2.74 -12.28
N MET A 150 12.55 -2.99 -11.32
CA MET A 150 13.23 -4.26 -11.17
C MET A 150 12.23 -5.39 -10.84
N GLU A 151 11.30 -5.13 -9.92
CA GLU A 151 10.31 -6.10 -9.47
C GLU A 151 9.35 -6.55 -10.59
N VAL A 152 8.95 -5.64 -11.49
CA VAL A 152 8.07 -5.98 -12.63
C VAL A 152 8.84 -6.25 -13.93
N ASN A 153 10.15 -6.52 -13.85
CA ASN A 153 10.99 -6.87 -15.00
C ASN A 153 10.94 -5.84 -16.14
N LEU A 154 10.88 -4.55 -15.82
CA LEU A 154 10.95 -3.48 -16.81
C LEU A 154 12.40 -3.02 -17.04
N PRO A 155 12.73 -2.45 -18.21
CA PRO A 155 14.06 -1.92 -18.48
C PRO A 155 14.51 -0.88 -17.46
N ASP A 156 15.74 -1.03 -16.98
CA ASP A 156 16.44 -0.11 -16.08
C ASP A 156 16.59 1.29 -16.70
N GLU A 157 16.71 1.39 -18.03
CA GLU A 157 16.73 2.68 -18.75
C GLU A 157 15.49 3.56 -18.48
N MET A 158 14.34 2.96 -18.12
CA MET A 158 13.13 3.71 -17.76
C MET A 158 13.31 4.55 -16.50
N HIS A 159 14.27 4.20 -15.63
CA HIS A 159 14.52 4.91 -14.38
C HIS A 159 14.88 6.37 -14.61
N SER A 160 15.68 6.65 -15.65
CA SER A 160 16.02 8.02 -16.03
C SER A 160 14.76 8.85 -16.29
N LEU A 161 13.75 8.29 -16.97
CA LEU A 161 12.49 8.96 -17.25
C LEU A 161 11.63 9.14 -16.00
N THR A 162 11.61 8.15 -15.09
CA THR A 162 10.92 8.30 -13.80
C THR A 162 11.51 9.45 -12.98
N CYS A 163 12.84 9.56 -12.92
CA CYS A 163 13.52 10.67 -12.24
C CYS A 163 13.16 12.03 -12.86
N HIS A 164 13.08 12.11 -14.20
CA HIS A 164 12.63 13.33 -14.87
C HIS A 164 11.18 13.69 -14.51
N VAL A 165 10.26 12.72 -14.46
CA VAL A 165 8.88 12.96 -14.05
C VAL A 165 8.82 13.45 -12.61
N VAL A 166 9.54 12.83 -11.67
CA VAL A 166 9.65 13.24 -10.26
C VAL A 166 10.09 14.70 -10.15
N LYS A 167 11.14 15.08 -10.89
CA LYS A 167 11.66 16.45 -10.92
C LYS A 167 10.67 17.44 -11.52
N MET A 168 9.96 17.06 -12.58
CA MET A 168 8.98 17.93 -13.23
C MET A 168 7.71 18.16 -12.40
N THR A 169 7.30 17.18 -11.61
CA THR A 169 6.12 17.28 -10.74
C THR A 169 6.40 17.88 -9.38
N GLY A 170 7.68 17.98 -8.97
CA GLY A 170 8.08 18.42 -7.62
C GLY A 170 7.72 17.40 -6.53
N MET A 171 7.50 16.13 -6.90
CA MET A 171 7.16 15.07 -5.96
C MET A 171 8.38 14.47 -5.26
N GLY A 172 9.59 14.87 -5.66
CA GLY A 172 10.84 14.52 -4.97
C GLY A 172 11.28 15.54 -3.92
N GLU A 173 10.55 16.64 -3.77
CA GLU A 173 10.95 17.71 -2.86
C GLU A 173 10.81 17.28 -1.39
N VAL A 174 11.80 17.64 -0.57
CA VAL A 174 11.87 17.26 0.85
C VAL A 174 10.60 17.69 1.61
N ASP A 175 10.10 18.90 1.36
CA ASP A 175 8.87 19.39 2.00
C ASP A 175 7.62 18.63 1.58
N PHE A 176 7.62 18.05 0.38
CA PHE A 176 6.51 17.22 -0.09
C PHE A 176 6.58 15.83 0.53
N LEU A 177 7.77 15.24 0.64
CA LEU A 177 7.97 13.87 1.11
C LEU A 177 8.01 13.73 2.63
N THR A 178 8.43 14.75 3.37
CA THR A 178 8.62 14.61 4.82
C THR A 178 7.28 14.51 5.54
N PHE A 179 7.07 13.43 6.30
CA PHE A 179 5.85 13.22 7.06
C PHE A 179 5.75 14.21 8.24
N ASP A 180 4.69 15.02 8.23
CA ASP A 180 4.39 15.99 9.28
C ASP A 180 2.95 15.79 9.77
N PRO A 181 2.74 15.22 10.98
CA PRO A 181 1.40 14.93 11.47
C PRO A 181 0.66 16.17 12.02
N ILE A 182 1.37 17.27 12.35
CA ILE A 182 0.77 18.46 12.97
C ILE A 182 0.37 19.49 11.90
N ALA A 183 1.08 19.53 10.77
CA ALA A 183 0.76 20.43 9.69
C ALA A 183 -0.63 20.12 9.08
N LYS A 184 -1.59 21.06 9.25
CA LYS A 184 -2.95 20.99 8.66
C LYS A 184 -2.99 20.84 7.13
N MET A 185 -1.86 21.06 6.47
CA MET A 185 -1.67 20.98 5.01
C MET A 185 -0.92 19.71 4.57
N ALA A 186 -0.49 18.86 5.50
CA ALA A 186 0.29 17.67 5.17
C ALA A 186 -0.55 16.69 4.34
N LYS A 187 -0.34 16.74 3.03
CA LYS A 187 -0.62 15.59 2.18
C LYS A 187 0.36 14.51 2.63
N THR A 188 -0.11 13.64 3.50
CA THR A 188 0.68 12.47 3.86
C THR A 188 0.94 11.69 2.58
N VAL A 189 2.19 11.35 2.31
CA VAL A 189 2.60 10.69 1.07
C VAL A 189 2.51 9.16 1.23
N LYS A 190 1.82 8.52 0.28
CA LYS A 190 1.84 7.07 0.10
C LYS A 190 3.01 6.71 -0.81
N TYR A 191 4.22 6.61 -0.24
CA TYR A 191 5.48 6.55 -1.00
C TYR A 191 5.51 5.46 -2.09
N ASP A 192 5.07 4.25 -1.75
CA ASP A 192 5.02 3.12 -2.68
C ASP A 192 3.97 3.31 -3.78
N VAL A 193 2.76 3.75 -3.43
CA VAL A 193 1.68 4.04 -4.39
C VAL A 193 2.11 5.16 -5.35
N GLN A 194 2.77 6.20 -4.85
CA GLN A 194 3.27 7.31 -5.65
C GLN A 194 4.36 6.88 -6.62
N ALA A 195 5.37 6.13 -6.15
CA ALA A 195 6.44 5.64 -7.01
C ALA A 195 5.90 4.78 -8.15
N VAL A 196 4.97 3.87 -7.85
CA VAL A 196 4.28 3.08 -8.86
C VAL A 196 3.48 3.97 -9.81
N ALA A 197 2.74 4.97 -9.31
CA ALA A 197 1.98 5.87 -10.16
C ALA A 197 2.88 6.64 -11.16
N ILE A 198 4.08 7.04 -10.74
CA ILE A 198 5.09 7.63 -11.62
C ILE A 198 5.52 6.66 -12.72
N ILE A 199 5.79 5.39 -12.38
CA ILE A 199 6.12 4.35 -13.38
C ILE A 199 4.98 4.19 -14.39
N VAL A 200 3.73 4.12 -13.92
CA VAL A 200 2.55 4.00 -14.80
C VAL A 200 2.45 5.21 -15.75
N VAL A 201 2.71 6.43 -15.26
CA VAL A 201 2.77 7.63 -16.12
C VAL A 201 3.88 7.54 -17.17
N VAL A 202 5.07 7.05 -16.80
CA VAL A 202 6.18 6.84 -17.74
C VAL A 202 5.82 5.80 -18.80
N LEU A 203 5.19 4.69 -18.42
CA LEU A 203 4.71 3.68 -19.37
C LEU A 203 3.68 4.27 -20.34
N LYS A 204 2.76 5.12 -19.86
CA LYS A 204 1.84 5.86 -20.74
C LYS A 204 2.56 6.83 -21.68
N LEU A 205 3.60 7.52 -21.21
CA LEU A 205 4.38 8.42 -22.07
C LEU A 205 5.08 7.64 -23.20
N LEU A 206 5.67 6.50 -22.87
CA LEU A 206 6.43 5.67 -23.80
C LEU A 206 5.53 4.91 -24.79
N PHE A 207 4.52 4.21 -24.28
CA PHE A 207 3.76 3.22 -25.04
C PHE A 207 2.32 3.62 -25.31
N LEU A 208 1.86 4.76 -24.78
CA LEU A 208 0.47 5.22 -24.80
C LEU A 208 -0.49 4.32 -24.01
N LEU A 209 -0.30 3.00 -24.01
CA LEU A 209 -1.17 2.00 -23.38
C LEU A 209 -2.60 2.14 -23.92
N ASP A 210 -2.77 2.05 -25.24
CA ASP A 210 -4.06 2.22 -25.93
C ASP A 210 -4.50 0.98 -26.72
N ASP A 211 -3.93 -0.17 -26.38
CA ASP A 211 -4.08 -1.45 -27.06
C ASP A 211 -3.68 -1.43 -28.54
N ASN A 212 -2.89 -0.45 -28.97
CA ASN A 212 -2.45 -0.34 -30.36
C ASN A 212 -0.96 0.01 -30.46
N LEU A 213 -0.55 1.14 -29.89
CA LEU A 213 0.80 1.67 -30.06
C LEU A 213 1.85 0.73 -29.43
N GLU A 214 1.59 0.22 -28.23
CA GLU A 214 2.46 -0.73 -27.51
C GLU A 214 2.75 -1.98 -28.35
N TRP A 215 1.74 -2.51 -29.04
CA TRP A 215 1.86 -3.71 -29.86
C TRP A 215 2.56 -3.40 -31.19
N SER A 216 2.29 -2.23 -31.78
CA SER A 216 2.98 -1.77 -32.99
C SER A 216 4.48 -1.55 -32.74
N LEU A 217 4.83 -0.91 -31.63
CA LEU A 217 6.21 -0.73 -31.19
C LEU A 217 6.89 -2.08 -30.90
N SER A 218 6.17 -3.05 -30.33
CA SER A 218 6.68 -4.41 -30.12
C SER A 218 7.01 -5.10 -31.44
N ASN A 219 6.14 -4.99 -32.46
CA ASN A 219 6.42 -5.54 -33.80
C ASN A 219 7.67 -4.92 -34.44
N LEU A 220 7.97 -3.65 -34.15
CA LEU A 220 9.20 -2.98 -34.60
C LEU A 220 10.42 -3.47 -33.82
N ALA A 221 10.30 -3.63 -32.50
CA ALA A 221 11.36 -4.16 -31.65
C ALA A 221 11.73 -5.59 -32.04
N GLU A 222 10.74 -6.45 -32.29
CA GLU A 222 10.95 -7.83 -32.74
C GLU A 222 11.74 -7.89 -34.05
N LYS A 223 11.30 -7.15 -35.07
CA LYS A 223 12.01 -7.06 -36.36
C LYS A 223 13.45 -6.53 -36.22
N HIS A 224 13.68 -5.60 -35.29
CA HIS A 224 15.01 -5.08 -35.03
C HIS A 224 15.88 -6.15 -34.34
N ASN A 225 15.36 -6.80 -33.31
CA ASN A 225 16.08 -7.79 -32.50
C ASN A 225 16.41 -9.06 -33.31
N GLU A 226 15.56 -9.46 -34.25
CA GLU A 226 15.85 -10.57 -35.17
C GLU A 226 17.01 -10.25 -36.12
N LYS A 227 17.10 -9.00 -36.59
CA LYS A 227 18.14 -8.54 -37.51
C LYS A 227 19.46 -8.23 -36.81
N ASN A 228 19.40 -7.66 -35.61
CA ASN A 228 20.55 -7.14 -34.87
C ASN A 228 20.78 -7.96 -33.60
N LYS A 229 21.42 -9.13 -33.76
CA LYS A 229 21.74 -10.04 -32.63
C LYS A 229 22.96 -9.63 -31.80
N LYS A 230 23.75 -8.65 -32.25
CA LYS A 230 24.99 -8.22 -31.60
C LYS A 230 24.80 -7.03 -30.66
N ASP A 231 23.79 -6.19 -30.92
CA ASP A 231 23.51 -5.00 -30.13
C ASP A 231 22.55 -5.31 -28.98
N LYS A 232 22.46 -4.38 -28.03
CA LYS A 232 21.51 -4.44 -26.93
C LYS A 232 20.08 -4.56 -27.49
N PRO A 233 19.30 -5.60 -27.12
CA PRO A 233 17.98 -5.82 -27.69
C PRO A 233 17.05 -4.67 -27.32
N TRP A 234 16.21 -4.26 -28.26
CA TRP A 234 15.14 -3.31 -27.99
C TRP A 234 14.08 -3.97 -27.11
N PHE A 235 13.53 -3.18 -26.19
CA PHE A 235 12.46 -3.65 -25.34
C PHE A 235 11.21 -3.99 -26.16
N ASP A 236 10.71 -5.22 -25.96
CA ASP A 236 9.52 -5.75 -26.62
C ASP A 236 8.41 -5.86 -25.58
N PHE A 237 7.47 -4.90 -25.62
CA PHE A 237 6.36 -4.84 -24.67
C PHE A 237 5.47 -6.08 -24.75
N ARG A 238 5.29 -6.68 -25.94
CA ARG A 238 4.48 -7.89 -26.11
C ARG A 238 5.10 -9.07 -25.38
N LYS A 239 6.40 -9.31 -25.56
CA LYS A 239 7.11 -10.41 -24.87
C LYS A 239 7.13 -10.18 -23.37
N TRP A 240 7.38 -8.94 -22.94
CA TRP A 240 7.32 -8.56 -21.53
C TRP A 240 5.93 -8.82 -20.94
N TYR A 241 4.86 -8.38 -21.60
CA TYR A 241 3.49 -8.59 -21.17
C TYR A 241 3.17 -10.08 -21.00
N GLN A 242 3.55 -10.92 -21.95
CA GLN A 242 3.30 -12.37 -21.90
C GLN A 242 4.00 -13.03 -20.71
N ILE A 243 5.27 -12.73 -20.50
CA ILE A 243 6.07 -13.27 -19.39
C ILE A 243 5.51 -12.78 -18.06
N MET A 244 5.24 -11.47 -17.97
CA MET A 244 4.77 -10.86 -16.74
C MET A 244 3.36 -11.32 -16.40
N LYS A 245 2.47 -11.47 -17.38
CA LYS A 245 1.12 -11.99 -17.18
C LYS A 245 1.13 -13.42 -16.65
N LYS A 246 1.93 -14.31 -17.24
CA LYS A 246 2.06 -15.69 -16.75
C LYS A 246 2.52 -15.72 -15.28
N ALA A 247 3.60 -15.02 -14.96
CA ALA A 247 4.12 -14.98 -13.60
C ALA A 247 3.15 -14.30 -12.61
N PHE A 248 2.43 -13.27 -13.05
CA PHE A 248 1.38 -12.60 -12.29
C PHE A 248 0.21 -13.53 -11.99
N ASP A 249 -0.33 -14.21 -13.00
CA ASP A 249 -1.47 -15.12 -12.86
C ASP A 249 -1.11 -16.30 -11.93
N GLU A 250 0.09 -16.89 -12.08
CA GLU A 250 0.62 -17.92 -11.17
C GLU A 250 0.68 -17.42 -9.72
N LYS A 251 1.26 -16.24 -9.48
CA LYS A 251 1.38 -15.66 -8.14
C LYS A 251 0.02 -15.32 -7.53
N LYS A 252 -0.88 -14.77 -8.34
CA LYS A 252 -2.23 -14.41 -7.91
C LYS A 252 -3.02 -15.66 -7.52
N GLN A 253 -2.97 -16.71 -8.33
CA GLN A 253 -3.61 -17.99 -8.01
C GLN A 253 -3.06 -18.58 -6.71
N ASN A 254 -1.73 -18.65 -6.56
CA ASN A 254 -1.11 -19.15 -5.33
C ASN A 254 -1.53 -18.34 -4.10
N TRP A 255 -1.66 -17.02 -4.23
CA TRP A 255 -2.13 -16.15 -3.15
C TRP A 255 -3.62 -16.38 -2.83
N GLU A 256 -4.48 -16.54 -3.83
CA GLU A 256 -5.91 -16.85 -3.62
C GLU A 256 -6.10 -18.22 -2.95
N GLU A 257 -5.32 -19.23 -3.36
CA GLU A 257 -5.31 -20.54 -2.72
C GLU A 257 -4.80 -20.49 -1.29
N ALA A 258 -3.71 -19.77 -1.03
CA ALA A 258 -3.19 -19.57 0.33
C ALA A 258 -4.21 -18.85 1.21
N ARG A 259 -4.90 -17.84 0.68
CA ARG A 259 -5.98 -17.13 1.38
C ARG A 259 -7.16 -18.04 1.72
N ALA A 260 -7.57 -18.88 0.77
CA ALA A 260 -8.68 -19.82 0.96
C ALA A 260 -8.34 -20.90 1.99
N LYS A 261 -7.06 -21.34 2.03
CA LYS A 261 -6.55 -22.33 2.98
C LYS A 261 -6.16 -21.74 4.34
N TYR A 262 -6.14 -20.41 4.48
CA TYR A 262 -5.66 -19.75 5.69
C TYR A 262 -6.51 -20.10 6.92
N LEU A 263 -5.85 -20.47 8.02
CA LEU A 263 -6.53 -20.84 9.25
C LEU A 263 -6.87 -19.58 10.08
N TRP A 264 -8.04 -19.01 9.82
CA TRP A 264 -8.52 -17.81 10.52
C TRP A 264 -8.85 -18.03 12.00
N LYS A 265 -9.12 -19.28 12.39
CA LYS A 265 -9.49 -19.63 13.76
C LYS A 265 -8.29 -20.13 14.55
N SER A 266 -8.06 -19.53 15.71
CA SER A 266 -6.95 -19.90 16.59
C SER A 266 -6.98 -21.36 17.03
N GLU A 267 -5.79 -21.90 17.29
CA GLU A 267 -5.63 -23.21 17.92
C GLU A 267 -6.02 -23.17 19.39
N LYS A 268 -5.57 -22.12 20.09
CA LYS A 268 -5.94 -21.85 21.48
C LYS A 268 -7.33 -21.18 21.51
N PRO A 269 -8.38 -21.83 22.04
CA PRO A 269 -9.71 -21.22 22.07
C PRO A 269 -9.76 -20.09 23.11
N LEU A 270 -10.27 -18.93 22.69
CA LEU A 270 -10.60 -17.85 23.62
C LEU A 270 -12.05 -17.98 24.08
N TYR A 271 -12.27 -17.77 25.37
CA TYR A 271 -13.58 -17.83 26.01
C TYR A 271 -13.88 -16.52 26.75
N TYR A 272 -15.17 -16.17 26.80
CA TYR A 272 -15.60 -14.89 27.35
C TYR A 272 -15.47 -14.87 28.87
N SER A 273 -15.88 -15.97 29.51
CA SER A 273 -15.77 -16.20 30.95
C SER A 273 -15.25 -17.61 31.25
N TYR A 274 -14.71 -17.83 32.45
CA TYR A 274 -14.25 -19.17 32.87
C TYR A 274 -15.35 -20.24 32.80
N VAL A 275 -16.61 -19.81 32.92
CA VAL A 275 -17.80 -20.67 32.82
C VAL A 275 -18.01 -21.19 31.39
N ASP A 276 -17.65 -20.41 30.37
CA ASP A 276 -17.80 -20.79 28.95
C ASP A 276 -16.66 -21.69 28.45
N LYS A 277 -15.60 -21.85 29.26
CA LYS A 277 -14.41 -22.60 28.89
C LYS A 277 -14.75 -24.02 28.40
N PRO A 278 -15.55 -24.86 29.12
CA PRO A 278 -15.84 -26.21 28.67
C PRO A 278 -16.58 -26.25 27.32
N VAL A 279 -17.48 -25.29 27.08
CA VAL A 279 -18.25 -25.20 25.83
C VAL A 279 -17.34 -24.83 24.66
N ALA A 280 -16.43 -23.87 24.87
CA ALA A 280 -15.46 -23.45 23.85
C ALA A 280 -14.52 -24.60 23.45
N TYR A 281 -14.04 -25.38 24.42
CA TYR A 281 -13.22 -26.55 24.16
C TYR A 281 -13.98 -27.66 23.43
N LYS A 282 -15.21 -27.99 23.82
CA LYS A 282 -16.04 -28.98 23.10
C LYS A 282 -16.31 -28.58 21.66
N LYS A 283 -16.67 -27.31 21.42
CA LYS A 283 -16.88 -26.79 20.06
C LYS A 283 -15.60 -26.89 19.23
N ARG A 284 -14.45 -26.59 19.81
CA ARG A 284 -13.15 -26.72 19.12
C ARG A 284 -12.83 -28.17 18.79
N GLU A 285 -13.04 -29.09 19.72
CA GLU A 285 -12.84 -30.53 19.50
C GLU A 285 -13.70 -31.05 18.34
N MET A 286 -14.96 -30.64 18.27
CA MET A 286 -15.83 -30.95 17.13
C MET A 286 -15.29 -30.39 15.81
N VAL A 287 -14.83 -29.14 15.78
CA VAL A 287 -14.25 -28.51 14.58
C VAL A 287 -12.98 -29.24 14.14
N VAL A 288 -12.09 -29.58 15.06
CA VAL A 288 -10.85 -30.32 14.76
C VAL A 288 -11.18 -31.71 14.23
N ASN A 289 -12.17 -32.40 14.81
CA ASN A 289 -12.60 -33.71 14.34
C ASN A 289 -13.18 -33.64 12.92
N LEU A 290 -14.04 -32.65 12.63
CA LEU A 290 -14.55 -32.40 11.29
C LEU A 290 -13.43 -32.07 10.31
N GLN A 291 -12.50 -31.19 10.67
CA GLN A 291 -11.34 -30.86 9.84
C GLN A 291 -10.51 -32.09 9.52
N LYS A 292 -10.29 -32.98 10.51
CA LYS A 292 -9.58 -34.25 10.31
C LYS A 292 -10.31 -35.14 9.30
N GLN A 293 -11.63 -35.28 9.42
CA GLN A 293 -12.46 -36.05 8.48
C GLN A 293 -12.47 -35.45 7.07
N PHE A 294 -12.48 -34.12 6.93
CA PHE A 294 -12.36 -33.47 5.62
C PHE A 294 -10.95 -33.59 5.05
N SER A 295 -9.92 -33.50 5.89
CA SER A 295 -8.52 -33.65 5.44
C SER A 295 -8.21 -35.06 4.94
N THR A 296 -8.90 -36.09 5.43
CA THR A 296 -8.79 -37.45 4.87
C THR A 296 -9.44 -37.62 3.50
N LEU A 297 -10.25 -36.65 3.06
CA LEU A 297 -10.92 -36.65 1.75
C LEU A 297 -10.21 -35.76 0.71
N VAL A 298 -9.22 -34.97 1.13
CA VAL A 298 -8.52 -34.01 0.28
C VAL A 298 -7.05 -34.41 0.26
N ASP A 299 -6.47 -34.58 -0.92
CA ASP A 299 -5.04 -34.88 -1.06
C ASP A 299 -4.20 -33.83 -0.31
N SER A 300 -3.41 -34.30 0.65
CA SER A 300 -2.56 -33.45 1.47
C SER A 300 -1.48 -32.81 0.58
N THR A 301 -1.61 -31.52 0.33
CA THR A 301 -0.55 -30.76 -0.33
C THR A 301 0.54 -30.43 0.69
N PRO A 302 1.84 -30.66 0.38
CA PRO A 302 2.91 -30.41 1.31
C PRO A 302 2.97 -28.93 1.68
N THR A 303 3.15 -28.65 2.98
CA THR A 303 3.40 -27.31 3.49
C THR A 303 4.81 -26.90 3.08
N ALA A 304 4.93 -26.05 2.05
CA ALA A 304 6.21 -25.48 1.70
C ALA A 304 6.79 -24.72 2.90
N GLY A 305 8.08 -24.92 3.20
CA GLY A 305 8.75 -24.23 4.30
C GLY A 305 8.62 -22.71 4.18
N LYS A 306 8.53 -22.02 5.32
CA LYS A 306 8.46 -20.55 5.34
C LYS A 306 9.73 -19.97 4.73
N LYS A 307 9.59 -19.32 3.57
CA LYS A 307 10.68 -18.56 2.93
C LYS A 307 11.04 -17.37 3.83
N SER A 308 12.28 -16.87 3.74
CA SER A 308 12.64 -15.64 4.44
C SER A 308 11.84 -14.46 3.89
N PRO A 309 11.50 -13.45 4.73
CA PRO A 309 10.80 -12.27 4.25
C PRO A 309 11.64 -11.55 3.20
N SER A 310 11.01 -11.19 2.08
CA SER A 310 11.65 -10.47 0.97
C SER A 310 10.80 -9.25 0.60
N SER A 311 11.45 -8.13 0.29
CA SER A 311 10.78 -6.96 -0.28
C SER A 311 10.35 -7.15 -1.74
N PHE A 312 10.95 -8.12 -2.45
CA PHE A 312 10.63 -8.48 -3.84
C PHE A 312 9.76 -9.73 -3.90
N GLN A 313 8.66 -9.65 -4.67
CA GLN A 313 7.75 -10.79 -4.92
C GLN A 313 8.14 -11.62 -6.14
N PHE A 314 8.79 -10.97 -7.12
CA PHE A 314 9.26 -11.59 -8.34
C PHE A 314 10.79 -11.54 -8.39
N ASN A 315 11.40 -12.67 -8.72
CA ASN A 315 12.84 -12.78 -8.88
C ASN A 315 13.13 -13.08 -10.37
N TRP A 316 13.93 -12.22 -10.98
CA TRP A 316 14.30 -12.31 -12.41
C TRP A 316 15.80 -12.59 -12.62
N THR A 317 16.58 -12.50 -11.53
CA THR A 317 18.03 -12.65 -11.52
C THR A 317 18.42 -13.81 -10.60
N GLY A 318 18.29 -15.05 -11.08
CA GLY A 318 18.83 -16.25 -10.42
C GLY A 318 17.84 -17.41 -10.21
N GLU A 319 18.32 -18.61 -10.55
CA GLU A 319 17.71 -19.97 -10.46
C GLU A 319 16.71 -20.39 -11.55
N ASP A 320 15.85 -19.51 -12.07
CA ASP A 320 14.96 -19.84 -13.20
C ASP A 320 15.58 -19.40 -14.54
N THR A 321 16.50 -20.20 -15.10
CA THR A 321 17.11 -19.95 -16.43
C THR A 321 16.11 -19.90 -17.60
N GLU A 322 14.84 -20.21 -17.37
CA GLU A 322 13.78 -20.18 -18.39
C GLU A 322 13.10 -18.81 -18.56
N ARG A 323 13.24 -17.88 -17.60
CA ARG A 323 12.50 -16.60 -17.62
C ARG A 323 13.36 -15.49 -18.24
N THR A 324 12.93 -14.93 -19.37
CA THR A 324 13.62 -13.80 -20.01
C THR A 324 13.61 -12.57 -19.10
N CYS A 325 14.79 -12.08 -18.78
CA CYS A 325 14.98 -10.83 -18.07
C CYS A 325 15.03 -9.68 -19.08
N PHE A 326 14.25 -8.62 -18.86
CA PHE A 326 14.26 -7.40 -19.68
C PHE A 326 15.08 -6.27 -19.06
N HIS A 327 15.69 -6.50 -17.90
CA HIS A 327 16.72 -5.60 -17.38
C HIS A 327 17.85 -5.53 -18.41
N GLY A 328 18.31 -4.32 -18.74
CA GLY A 328 19.30 -4.15 -19.79
C GLY A 328 18.76 -4.24 -21.21
N HIS A 329 17.44 -4.19 -21.46
CA HIS A 329 16.89 -3.91 -22.79
C HIS A 329 16.88 -2.40 -23.09
N SER A 330 17.04 -2.04 -24.36
CA SER A 330 17.14 -0.65 -24.82
C SER A 330 15.78 -0.04 -25.15
N LEU A 331 15.59 1.23 -24.76
CA LEU A 331 14.43 2.04 -25.10
C LEU A 331 14.59 2.81 -26.42
N GLN A 332 15.69 2.64 -27.16
CA GLN A 332 15.91 3.28 -28.47
C GLN A 332 14.81 2.97 -29.50
N GLY A 333 14.16 1.81 -29.37
CA GLY A 333 12.99 1.45 -30.19
C GLY A 333 11.80 2.40 -30.00
N VAL A 334 11.72 3.09 -28.86
CA VAL A 334 10.59 3.92 -28.42
C VAL A 334 10.97 5.39 -28.29
N LEU A 335 12.27 5.68 -28.10
CA LEU A 335 12.82 7.03 -28.01
C LEU A 335 13.39 7.49 -29.35
N LYS A 336 13.43 8.80 -29.56
CA LYS A 336 14.10 9.51 -30.65
C LYS A 336 15.06 10.51 -30.04
N GLU A 337 16.32 10.46 -30.43
CA GLU A 337 17.29 11.49 -30.07
C GLU A 337 17.02 12.75 -30.89
N LYS A 338 16.88 13.89 -30.22
CA LYS A 338 16.85 15.21 -30.85
C LYS A 338 17.81 16.13 -30.11
N GLY A 339 19.06 16.19 -30.59
CA GLY A 339 20.14 16.90 -29.92
C GLY A 339 20.43 16.29 -28.54
N GLN A 340 20.47 17.12 -27.49
CA GLN A 340 20.69 16.67 -26.10
C GLN A 340 19.41 16.13 -25.41
N SER A 341 18.27 16.11 -26.10
CA SER A 341 16.97 15.71 -25.54
C SER A 341 16.44 14.43 -26.15
N LEU A 342 15.92 13.54 -25.30
CA LEU A 342 15.21 12.32 -25.70
C LEU A 342 13.72 12.63 -25.83
N LEU A 343 13.17 12.41 -27.03
CA LEU A 343 11.74 12.54 -27.29
C LEU A 343 11.13 11.15 -27.45
N THR A 344 9.95 10.95 -26.87
CA THR A 344 9.15 9.75 -27.15
C THR A 344 8.73 9.74 -28.62
N LYS A 345 8.75 8.57 -29.27
CA LYS A 345 8.16 8.40 -30.62
C LYS A 345 6.66 8.71 -30.61
N ASN A 346 6.03 8.48 -29.46
CA ASN A 346 4.67 8.91 -29.17
C ASN A 346 4.62 10.44 -28.96
N SER A 347 3.76 11.12 -29.73
CA SER A 347 3.45 12.55 -29.55
C SER A 347 2.13 12.82 -28.84
N LEU A 348 1.35 11.75 -28.59
CA LEU A 348 0.02 11.79 -28.00
C LEU A 348 0.08 11.36 -26.54
N TYR A 349 -0.87 11.84 -25.75
CA TYR A 349 -1.06 11.39 -24.38
C TYR A 349 -2.54 11.52 -24.02
N TRP A 350 -3.17 10.42 -23.62
CA TRP A 350 -4.53 10.46 -23.11
C TRP A 350 -4.50 10.64 -21.59
N LEU A 351 -5.23 11.64 -21.10
CA LEU A 351 -5.34 11.92 -19.68
C LEU A 351 -6.35 10.96 -19.05
N SER A 352 -5.99 10.41 -17.90
CA SER A 352 -6.88 9.69 -17.00
C SER A 352 -7.89 10.70 -16.45
N THR A 353 -9.02 10.91 -17.13
CA THR A 353 -9.95 11.97 -16.74
C THR A 353 -10.75 11.54 -15.51
N GLN A 354 -10.27 11.89 -14.31
CA GLN A 354 -11.15 12.17 -13.19
C GLN A 354 -12.06 13.34 -13.60
N LYS A 355 -13.34 13.10 -13.84
CA LYS A 355 -14.35 14.16 -13.95
C LYS A 355 -14.55 14.75 -12.56
N PHE A 356 -13.66 15.63 -12.12
CA PHE A 356 -13.86 16.33 -10.85
C PHE A 356 -15.24 17.00 -10.84
N CYS A 357 -16.05 16.68 -9.83
CA CYS A 357 -17.36 17.26 -9.66
C CYS A 357 -17.24 18.80 -9.65
N ARG A 358 -18.10 19.49 -10.43
CA ARG A 358 -18.03 20.94 -10.55
C ARG A 358 -18.38 21.59 -9.21
N CYS A 359 -17.40 22.32 -8.66
CA CYS A 359 -17.48 23.28 -7.56
C CYS A 359 -18.05 22.72 -6.24
N TYR A 360 -17.16 22.60 -5.24
CA TYR A 360 -17.43 22.30 -3.81
C TYR A 360 -17.67 20.85 -3.40
N CYS A 361 -17.42 19.88 -4.29
CA CYS A 361 -17.52 18.47 -3.94
C CYS A 361 -16.12 17.83 -3.92
N THR A 362 -15.80 17.11 -2.84
CA THR A 362 -14.56 16.31 -2.69
C THR A 362 -14.62 14.98 -3.42
N HIS A 363 -15.76 14.62 -4.03
CA HIS A 363 -15.92 13.36 -4.75
C HIS A 363 -15.31 13.42 -6.15
N VAL A 364 -14.46 12.44 -6.43
CA VAL A 364 -13.97 12.09 -7.75
C VAL A 364 -15.07 11.28 -8.46
N THR A 365 -15.81 11.91 -9.36
CA THR A 365 -16.64 11.20 -10.36
C THR A 365 -15.74 10.92 -11.58
N THR A 366 -15.68 9.80 -12.29
CA THR A 366 -16.29 8.48 -12.30
C THR A 366 -15.14 7.53 -12.65
N TYR A 367 -14.74 6.68 -11.72
CA TYR A 367 -13.88 5.53 -12.01
C TYR A 367 -14.75 4.50 -12.75
N GLU A 368 -14.58 4.41 -14.07
CA GLU A 368 -15.30 3.43 -14.88
C GLU A 368 -14.28 2.57 -15.61
N GLU A 369 -13.92 1.45 -14.99
CA GLU A 369 -12.88 0.53 -15.45
C GLU A 369 -13.11 0.07 -16.90
N SER A 370 -14.37 0.00 -17.34
CA SER A 370 -14.79 -0.39 -18.69
C SER A 370 -14.21 0.48 -19.81
N ASN A 371 -13.80 1.72 -19.51
CA ASN A 371 -13.25 2.64 -20.50
C ASN A 371 -11.72 2.53 -20.67
N TYR A 372 -11.06 1.72 -19.85
CA TYR A 372 -9.61 1.55 -19.93
C TYR A 372 -9.23 0.51 -20.98
N SER A 373 -8.12 0.76 -21.67
CA SER A 373 -7.46 -0.24 -22.51
C SER A 373 -7.05 -1.45 -21.67
N LEU A 374 -7.04 -2.63 -22.27
CA LEU A 374 -6.64 -3.89 -21.64
C LEU A 374 -5.20 -3.83 -21.12
N SER A 375 -4.32 -3.17 -21.87
CA SER A 375 -2.92 -2.99 -21.47
C SER A 375 -2.81 -2.08 -20.25
N TYR A 376 -3.56 -0.98 -20.18
CA TYR A 376 -3.59 -0.14 -18.99
C TYR A 376 -4.21 -0.83 -17.78
N GLN A 377 -5.32 -1.55 -17.96
CA GLN A 377 -5.95 -2.36 -16.91
C GLN A 377 -4.97 -3.41 -16.36
N PHE A 378 -4.24 -4.10 -17.23
CA PHE A 378 -3.23 -5.06 -16.82
C PHE A 378 -2.15 -4.41 -15.95
N ILE A 379 -1.59 -3.27 -16.39
CA ILE A 379 -0.59 -2.53 -15.61
C ILE A 379 -1.12 -2.14 -14.24
N LEU A 380 -2.33 -1.56 -14.18
CA LEU A 380 -2.93 -1.17 -12.90
C LEU A 380 -3.17 -2.38 -11.99
N ASN A 381 -3.67 -3.49 -12.53
CA ASN A 381 -3.94 -4.70 -11.76
C ASN A 381 -2.65 -5.35 -11.24
N LEU A 382 -1.61 -5.41 -12.07
CA LEU A 382 -0.29 -5.94 -11.70
C LEU A 382 0.27 -5.19 -10.48
N PHE A 383 0.32 -3.86 -10.56
CA PHE A 383 0.87 -3.06 -9.48
C PHE A 383 -0.06 -2.96 -8.27
N SER A 384 -1.38 -2.96 -8.47
CA SER A 384 -2.32 -2.95 -7.34
C SER A 384 -2.25 -4.25 -6.54
N PHE A 385 -2.09 -5.38 -7.24
CA PHE A 385 -1.77 -6.65 -6.59
C PHE A 385 -0.46 -6.55 -5.83
N LEU A 386 0.61 -6.06 -6.47
CA LEU A 386 1.92 -5.93 -5.85
C LEU A 386 1.89 -5.17 -4.52
N LEU A 387 1.15 -4.06 -4.49
CA LEU A 387 1.01 -3.19 -3.33
C LEU A 387 -0.10 -3.61 -2.34
N ARG A 388 -0.91 -4.62 -2.68
CA ARG A 388 -2.12 -5.04 -1.93
C ARG A 388 -3.15 -3.90 -1.75
N ILE A 389 -3.33 -3.09 -2.79
CA ILE A 389 -4.27 -1.95 -2.81
C ILE A 389 -5.39 -2.17 -3.83
N LYS A 390 -6.42 -1.32 -3.77
CA LYS A 390 -7.46 -1.28 -4.81
C LYS A 390 -6.93 -0.61 -6.06
N THR A 391 -7.30 -1.13 -7.22
CA THR A 391 -6.99 -0.56 -8.54
C THR A 391 -7.44 0.90 -8.67
N SER A 392 -8.58 1.24 -8.07
CA SER A 392 -9.08 2.62 -8.02
C SER A 392 -8.13 3.58 -7.29
N LEU A 393 -7.51 3.13 -6.20
CA LEU A 393 -6.57 3.94 -5.43
C LEU A 393 -5.33 4.27 -6.26
N LEU A 394 -4.80 3.27 -6.98
CA LEU A 394 -3.63 3.49 -7.83
C LEU A 394 -3.97 4.44 -8.99
N HIS A 395 -5.13 4.26 -9.62
CA HIS A 395 -5.58 5.15 -10.69
C HIS A 395 -5.77 6.60 -10.22
N GLU A 396 -6.25 6.79 -8.98
CA GLU A 396 -6.35 8.11 -8.37
C GLU A 396 -4.99 8.78 -8.24
N GLU A 397 -3.98 8.07 -7.77
CA GLU A 397 -2.62 8.59 -7.64
C GLU A 397 -2.01 8.89 -9.02
N VAL A 398 -2.20 8.02 -10.02
CA VAL A 398 -1.78 8.27 -11.41
C VAL A 398 -2.38 9.58 -11.93
N SER A 399 -3.67 9.82 -11.66
CA SER A 399 -4.34 11.05 -12.06
C SER A 399 -3.77 12.31 -11.38
N LEU A 400 -3.28 12.18 -10.13
CA LEU A 400 -2.61 13.28 -9.41
C LEU A 400 -1.24 13.59 -10.01
N VAL A 401 -0.45 12.57 -10.35
CA VAL A 401 0.84 12.73 -11.05
C VAL A 401 0.63 13.40 -12.41
N GLU A 402 -0.34 12.92 -13.20
CA GLU A 402 -0.69 13.51 -14.49
C GLU A 402 -1.10 14.98 -14.37
N LYS A 403 -1.87 15.33 -13.33
CA LYS A 403 -2.34 16.69 -13.10
C LYS A 403 -1.18 17.66 -12.85
N GLU A 404 -0.19 17.28 -12.06
CA GLU A 404 0.98 18.12 -11.83
C GLU A 404 1.88 18.16 -13.07
N LEU A 405 2.10 17.02 -13.74
CA LEU A 405 2.91 16.96 -14.96
C LEU A 405 2.33 17.83 -16.10
N PHE A 406 1.01 17.79 -16.29
CA PHE A 406 0.30 18.54 -17.33
C PHE A 406 -0.41 19.80 -16.84
N LYS A 407 0.02 20.37 -15.70
CA LYS A 407 -0.58 21.55 -15.05
C LYS A 407 -0.85 22.71 -16.01
N LYS A 408 0.04 22.96 -16.97
CA LYS A 408 -0.14 23.96 -18.04
C LYS A 408 -1.44 23.70 -18.83
N LYS A 409 -1.71 22.47 -19.28
CA LYS A 409 -2.94 22.10 -20.03
C LYS A 409 -4.20 22.33 -19.17
N TYR A 410 -4.16 21.96 -17.89
CA TYR A 410 -5.30 22.18 -16.98
C TYR A 410 -5.56 23.66 -16.66
N SER A 411 -4.51 24.49 -16.57
CA SER A 411 -4.62 25.91 -16.27
C SER A 411 -5.24 26.73 -17.42
N VAL A 412 -4.96 26.35 -18.68
CA VAL A 412 -5.51 27.00 -19.88
C VAL A 412 -7.03 26.77 -19.98
N THR A 413 -7.50 25.57 -19.67
CA THR A 413 -8.93 25.24 -19.67
C THR A 413 -9.72 26.04 -18.62
N LYS A 414 -9.13 26.32 -17.45
CA LYS A 414 -9.73 27.19 -16.40
C LYS A 414 -9.80 28.67 -16.81
N LYS A 415 -8.86 29.17 -17.61
CA LYS A 415 -8.92 30.56 -18.11
C LYS A 415 -10.01 30.73 -19.18
N LYS A 416 -10.19 29.75 -20.06
CA LYS A 416 -11.25 29.79 -21.09
C LYS A 416 -12.68 29.73 -20.52
N SER A 417 -12.89 29.15 -19.34
CA SER A 417 -14.22 29.10 -18.71
C SER A 417 -14.60 30.38 -17.95
N LYS A 418 -13.63 31.23 -17.57
CA LYS A 418 -13.88 32.50 -16.88
C LYS A 418 -14.13 33.69 -17.82
N SER A 419 -13.89 33.57 -19.13
CA SER A 419 -14.01 34.69 -20.07
C SER A 419 -15.38 34.87 -20.74
N LYS A 420 -16.44 34.18 -20.26
CA LYS A 420 -17.82 34.35 -20.75
C LYS A 420 -18.78 34.78 -19.63
N LYS A 421 -18.52 35.94 -19.02
CA LYS A 421 -19.55 36.78 -18.37
C LYS A 421 -19.19 38.25 -18.55
N VAL A 422 -19.31 38.74 -19.78
CA VAL A 422 -19.52 40.18 -20.00
C VAL A 422 -21.04 40.37 -20.06
N ARG A 423 -21.55 41.08 -19.05
CA ARG A 423 -22.94 41.53 -18.95
C ARG A 423 -23.27 42.38 -20.18
N ARG A 424 -24.37 42.06 -20.87
CA ARG A 424 -25.05 43.05 -21.71
C ARG A 424 -25.94 43.88 -20.78
N TYR A 425 -25.72 45.19 -20.79
CA TYR A 425 -26.65 46.19 -20.28
C TYR A 425 -27.82 46.34 -21.25
#